data_AF-A0A8H5SDC9-F1
#
_entry.id   AF-A0A8H5SDC9-F1
#
_cell.length_a   1.000
_cell.length_b   1.000
_cell.length_c   1.000
_cell.angle_alpha   90.00
_cell.angle_beta   90.00
_cell.angle_gamma   90.00
#
_symmetry.space_group_name_H-M   'P 1'
#
loop_
_entity.id
_entity.type
_entity.pdbx_description
1 polymer ?
#
loop_
_entity_poly.entity_id
_entity_poly.type
_entity_poly.pdbx_seq_one_letter_code
_entity_poly.pdbx_strand_id
1 'polypeptide(L)'
;MDVGQSQLLQSTHTIAKHIPRISELPWHACVDDISEPIIPAECMTGGLAKNFNQMHQQIEDLQSKINDLLYENKMLKIQLSAKIEGSISMLQKNCKMNIDLQKSLNEKKAMADELDQLRAQSVGRPLGMLETTQRGIIISKLLSRSHSLNEDQNAAQEDGVHDSKFENAASDVKSPLDSILSADETRRLFDCFQDWFDEQNLDSITLRRCSVCHQMRFDQSKPQSSYPVVDEFSTSLPRPIGCSTSICLVCYLGSVVKSIQRLPETWWEFLGSTVLMPCPCGACSAHIAFPDRGTLQRLLELMKVQDTDEKLRIYDTAQHLVSVLDSFDPQPTLEARQVAKRLHQHLTSNGIMKPLFGLTITEPHTLGEGVPHNVNSRRPQLLELNGTDEVLRIPFFTQLLRRERSPVECSICTEPIYDLIGEALKELDTVCSNYDEEWKWKVLPIPHKLGQRCSHNIDYCMECLENYIEAHLDQHGRAGCHLLTCPSLDCGRRLEYDEVKLYARQEAFSKYDDYLKLEALSNLPSFRWCLAENCSYGQIHDLIESNHVSCEECGYEMCFQHQVKWHVDLTCEEFDSMQENGDPRFSETRDWVNANTKQCPSCGVNTQKGPGCFHMTCEPPH
;
A
#
# COMPACT_ATOMS: atom_id res chain seq x y z
N MET A 1 -65.69 15.75 12.53
CA MET A 1 -67.17 15.80 12.68
C MET A 1 -67.55 17.17 12.16
N ASP A 2 -68.06 17.37 10.95
CA ASP A 2 -69.17 16.64 10.34
C ASP A 2 -69.11 16.61 8.79
N VAL A 3 -69.65 15.50 8.25
CA VAL A 3 -70.29 15.21 6.94
C VAL A 3 -69.75 15.83 5.63
N GLY A 4 -69.44 14.94 4.68
CA GLY A 4 -69.37 15.24 3.24
C GLY A 4 -69.15 14.00 2.40
N GLN A 5 -70.24 13.38 1.97
CA GLN A 5 -70.32 12.14 1.21
C GLN A 5 -69.68 12.22 -0.18
N SER A 6 -69.20 11.05 -0.60
CA SER A 6 -68.72 10.66 -1.92
C SER A 6 -69.66 11.03 -3.07
N GLN A 7 -69.08 11.59 -4.13
CA GLN A 7 -69.62 11.48 -5.49
C GLN A 7 -68.70 10.60 -6.33
N LEU A 8 -69.27 9.45 -6.69
CA LEU A 8 -68.76 8.47 -7.64
C LEU A 8 -68.63 9.05 -9.04
N LEU A 9 -67.49 8.76 -9.66
CA LEU A 9 -67.35 8.01 -10.92
C LEU A 9 -68.51 8.14 -11.95
N GLN A 10 -68.35 9.03 -12.92
CA GLN A 10 -68.99 8.92 -14.24
C GLN A 10 -68.13 9.60 -15.31
N SER A 11 -67.52 8.79 -16.18
CA SER A 11 -67.33 9.00 -17.64
C SER A 11 -66.31 7.97 -18.17
N THR A 12 -66.71 6.71 -18.41
CA THR A 12 -67.07 6.16 -19.75
C THR A 12 -65.94 6.30 -20.78
N HIS A 13 -65.09 5.29 -20.97
CA HIS A 13 -65.37 4.08 -21.75
C HIS A 13 -65.89 4.37 -23.17
N THR A 14 -65.11 5.08 -24.00
CA THR A 14 -65.35 5.10 -25.46
C THR A 14 -64.02 5.32 -26.18
N ILE A 15 -63.67 4.38 -27.06
CA ILE A 15 -62.61 4.29 -28.09
C ILE A 15 -61.92 2.92 -27.97
N ALA A 16 -62.72 1.85 -28.03
CA ALA A 16 -62.25 0.47 -28.16
C ALA A 16 -63.22 -0.38 -29.02
N LYS A 17 -63.97 0.26 -29.91
CA LYS A 17 -64.82 -0.40 -30.90
C LYS A 17 -64.65 0.33 -32.22
N HIS A 18 -64.24 -0.44 -33.24
CA HIS A 18 -64.15 -0.12 -34.67
C HIS A 18 -62.74 0.00 -35.26
N ILE A 19 -62.03 -1.13 -35.37
CA ILE A 19 -61.33 -1.49 -36.62
C ILE A 19 -61.54 -3.01 -36.84
N PRO A 20 -62.27 -3.45 -37.89
CA PRO A 20 -62.52 -4.87 -38.18
C PRO A 20 -61.29 -5.63 -38.68
N ARG A 21 -61.26 -6.95 -38.45
CA ARG A 21 -60.29 -7.91 -39.00
C ARG A 21 -60.36 -7.93 -40.53
N ILE A 22 -59.20 -7.84 -41.19
CA ILE A 22 -59.00 -7.84 -42.66
C ILE A 22 -59.26 -9.24 -43.28
N SER A 23 -60.03 -10.11 -42.63
CA SER A 23 -60.35 -11.46 -43.13
C SER A 23 -61.79 -11.60 -43.66
N GLU A 24 -62.60 -10.54 -43.69
CA GLU A 24 -64.02 -10.59 -44.09
C GLU A 24 -64.43 -9.44 -45.03
N LEU A 25 -63.98 -9.46 -46.30
CA LEU A 25 -64.64 -8.73 -47.38
C LEU A 25 -64.68 -9.59 -48.66
N PRO A 26 -65.86 -10.00 -49.13
CA PRO A 26 -66.06 -10.56 -50.46
C PRO A 26 -66.25 -9.45 -51.50
N TRP A 27 -65.72 -9.75 -52.68
CA TRP A 27 -65.73 -9.07 -53.97
C TRP A 27 -67.09 -8.52 -54.41
N HIS A 28 -67.08 -7.30 -54.95
CA HIS A 28 -67.68 -6.84 -56.22
C HIS A 28 -68.26 -5.42 -56.12
N ALA A 29 -67.75 -4.52 -56.97
CA ALA A 29 -68.52 -3.88 -58.06
C ALA A 29 -67.75 -2.64 -58.57
N CYS A 30 -67.17 -2.78 -59.77
CA CYS A 30 -66.82 -1.68 -60.64
C CYS A 30 -68.07 -1.23 -61.41
N VAL A 31 -68.27 0.08 -61.57
CA VAL A 31 -68.73 0.69 -62.83
C VAL A 31 -68.09 2.07 -62.97
N ASP A 32 -67.25 2.19 -64.00
CA ASP A 32 -66.90 3.33 -64.88
C ASP A 32 -66.54 4.70 -64.28
N ASP A 33 -65.28 5.15 -64.43
CA ASP A 33 -64.87 5.85 -65.66
C ASP A 33 -63.33 6.06 -65.75
N ILE A 34 -62.80 5.85 -66.96
CA ILE A 34 -61.60 6.49 -67.57
C ILE A 34 -60.19 5.88 -67.28
N SER A 35 -59.87 4.92 -68.17
CA SER A 35 -58.64 4.71 -68.98
C SER A 35 -57.29 4.35 -68.33
N GLU A 36 -56.84 3.13 -68.66
CA GLU A 36 -55.44 2.68 -68.71
C GLU A 36 -54.59 3.48 -69.73
N PRO A 37 -53.25 3.39 -69.63
CA PRO A 37 -52.56 2.60 -70.64
C PRO A 37 -51.63 1.52 -70.06
N ILE A 38 -51.53 0.44 -70.83
CA ILE A 38 -50.84 -0.83 -70.63
C ILE A 38 -49.29 -0.67 -70.60
N ILE A 39 -48.61 -1.22 -69.58
CA ILE A 39 -47.18 -1.59 -69.58
C ILE A 39 -46.97 -2.90 -68.78
N PRO A 40 -46.08 -3.84 -69.18
CA PRO A 40 -46.15 -5.27 -68.82
C PRO A 40 -45.75 -5.66 -67.38
N ALA A 41 -46.40 -6.71 -66.89
CA ALA A 41 -46.52 -7.13 -65.48
C ALA A 41 -45.39 -8.00 -64.88
N GLU A 42 -44.18 -8.04 -65.44
CA GLU A 42 -43.17 -9.04 -65.02
C GLU A 42 -41.90 -8.50 -64.34
N CYS A 43 -41.81 -7.20 -64.02
CA CYS A 43 -40.64 -6.65 -63.30
C CYS A 43 -40.96 -5.84 -62.03
N MET A 44 -42.24 -5.67 -61.67
CA MET A 44 -42.66 -4.83 -60.52
C MET A 44 -43.13 -5.63 -59.29
N THR A 45 -43.45 -6.92 -59.45
CA THR A 45 -44.07 -7.75 -58.40
C THR A 45 -43.11 -8.12 -57.27
N GLY A 46 -41.84 -8.37 -57.58
CA GLY A 46 -40.81 -8.70 -56.56
C GLY A 46 -40.41 -7.53 -55.67
N GLY A 47 -40.35 -6.30 -56.23
CA GLY A 47 -40.02 -5.09 -55.49
C GLY A 47 -41.17 -4.62 -54.59
N LEU A 48 -42.40 -4.65 -55.10
CA LEU A 48 -43.60 -4.31 -54.32
C LEU A 48 -43.85 -5.32 -53.19
N ALA A 49 -43.70 -6.63 -53.44
CA ALA A 49 -43.88 -7.65 -52.41
C ALA A 49 -42.79 -7.59 -51.31
N LYS A 50 -41.52 -7.32 -51.68
CA LYS A 50 -40.45 -7.08 -50.70
C LYS A 50 -40.70 -5.82 -49.88
N ASN A 51 -41.13 -4.72 -50.52
CA ASN A 51 -41.45 -3.49 -49.82
C ASN A 51 -42.66 -3.67 -48.88
N PHE A 52 -43.69 -4.42 -49.27
CA PHE A 52 -44.84 -4.71 -48.42
C PHE A 52 -44.47 -5.59 -47.23
N ASN A 53 -43.69 -6.65 -47.45
CA ASN A 53 -43.20 -7.50 -46.35
C ASN A 53 -42.29 -6.73 -45.39
N GLN A 54 -41.43 -5.83 -45.92
CA GLN A 54 -40.59 -4.98 -45.10
C GLN A 54 -41.41 -3.97 -44.28
N MET A 55 -42.46 -3.37 -44.87
CA MET A 55 -43.41 -2.52 -44.15
C MET A 55 -44.18 -3.29 -43.08
N HIS A 56 -44.60 -4.52 -43.39
CA HIS A 56 -45.34 -5.36 -42.45
C HIS A 56 -44.45 -5.73 -41.25
N GLN A 57 -43.20 -6.11 -41.50
CA GLN A 57 -42.21 -6.36 -40.45
C GLN A 57 -41.95 -5.11 -39.60
N GLN A 58 -41.83 -3.93 -40.22
CA GLN A 58 -41.69 -2.67 -39.48
C GLN A 58 -42.91 -2.35 -38.62
N ILE A 59 -44.12 -2.68 -39.08
CA ILE A 59 -45.35 -2.50 -38.31
C ILE A 59 -45.37 -3.47 -37.12
N GLU A 60 -45.01 -4.73 -37.31
CA GLU A 60 -44.93 -5.72 -36.22
C GLU A 60 -43.87 -5.33 -35.18
N ASP A 61 -42.69 -4.89 -35.62
CA ASP A 61 -41.62 -4.40 -34.74
C ASP A 61 -42.07 -3.18 -33.93
N LEU A 62 -42.77 -2.22 -34.58
CA LEU A 62 -43.34 -1.05 -33.90
C LEU A 62 -44.44 -1.44 -32.90
N GLN A 63 -45.30 -2.40 -33.26
CA GLN A 63 -46.34 -2.91 -32.35
C GLN A 63 -45.72 -3.61 -31.14
N SER A 64 -44.67 -4.40 -31.32
CA SER A 64 -43.91 -5.00 -30.21
C SER A 64 -43.35 -3.91 -29.30
N LYS A 65 -42.69 -2.90 -29.89
CA LYS A 65 -42.09 -1.78 -29.13
C LYS A 65 -43.12 -0.98 -28.34
N ILE A 66 -44.30 -0.75 -28.92
CA ILE A 66 -45.41 -0.07 -28.24
C ILE A 66 -45.89 -0.91 -27.05
N ASN A 67 -46.03 -2.23 -27.21
CA ASN A 67 -46.44 -3.11 -26.12
C ASN A 67 -45.40 -3.16 -24.99
N ASP A 68 -44.11 -3.18 -25.32
CA ASP A 68 -43.02 -3.12 -24.34
C ASP A 68 -43.06 -1.80 -23.57
N LEU A 69 -43.19 -0.67 -24.26
CA LEU A 69 -43.33 0.65 -23.63
C LEU A 69 -44.58 0.77 -22.75
N LEU A 70 -45.70 0.18 -23.16
CA LEU A 70 -46.92 0.13 -22.35
C LEU A 70 -46.74 -0.70 -21.09
N TYR A 71 -46.02 -1.82 -21.18
CA TYR A 71 -45.67 -2.65 -20.03
C TYR A 71 -44.75 -1.89 -19.06
N GLU A 72 -43.69 -1.25 -19.57
CA GLU A 72 -42.79 -0.41 -18.76
C GLU A 72 -43.54 0.74 -18.08
N ASN A 73 -44.44 1.42 -18.78
CA ASN A 73 -45.23 2.51 -18.22
C ASN A 73 -46.13 2.02 -17.07
N LYS A 74 -46.74 0.83 -17.22
CA LYS A 74 -47.53 0.20 -16.16
C LYS A 74 -46.68 -0.14 -14.94
N MET A 75 -45.46 -0.66 -15.15
CA MET A 75 -44.53 -0.96 -14.06
C MET A 75 -44.05 0.30 -13.34
N LEU A 76 -43.71 1.36 -14.08
CA LEU A 76 -43.35 2.66 -13.52
C LEU A 76 -44.49 3.25 -12.69
N LYS A 77 -45.74 3.12 -13.14
CA LYS A 77 -46.91 3.58 -12.39
C LYS A 77 -47.08 2.85 -11.06
N ILE A 78 -46.86 1.53 -11.05
CA ILE A 78 -46.87 0.72 -9.81
C ILE A 78 -45.75 1.18 -8.87
N GLN A 79 -44.52 1.35 -9.38
CA GLN A 79 -43.40 1.84 -8.57
C GLN A 79 -43.64 3.23 -7.99
N LEU A 80 -44.23 4.14 -8.78
CA LEU A 80 -44.58 5.48 -8.33
C LEU A 80 -45.65 5.42 -7.22
N SER A 81 -46.67 4.59 -7.36
CA SER A 81 -47.69 4.41 -6.33
C SER A 81 -47.11 3.89 -5.01
N ALA A 82 -46.22 2.90 -5.07
CA ALA A 82 -45.53 2.37 -3.89
C ALA A 82 -44.64 3.44 -3.22
N LYS A 83 -43.94 4.26 -3.99
CA LYS A 83 -43.15 5.39 -3.46
C LYS A 83 -44.01 6.48 -2.80
N ILE A 84 -45.20 6.75 -3.37
CA ILE A 84 -46.15 7.70 -2.79
C ILE A 84 -46.68 7.16 -1.46
N GLU A 85 -47.07 5.88 -1.39
CA GLU A 85 -47.52 5.25 -0.13
C GLU A 85 -46.42 5.26 0.94
N GLY A 86 -45.18 4.97 0.56
CA GLY A 86 -44.02 5.09 1.46
C GLY A 86 -43.83 6.52 1.99
N SER A 87 -43.97 7.52 1.12
CA SER A 87 -43.89 8.94 1.50
C SER A 87 -45.01 9.35 2.45
N ILE A 88 -46.25 8.90 2.21
CA ILE A 88 -47.39 9.17 3.09
C ILE A 88 -47.16 8.53 4.47
N SER A 89 -46.67 7.30 4.52
CA SER A 89 -46.34 6.62 5.79
C SER A 89 -45.28 7.39 6.60
N MET A 90 -44.23 7.90 5.92
CA MET A 90 -43.22 8.74 6.57
C MET A 90 -43.80 10.06 7.08
N LEU A 91 -44.65 10.73 6.29
CA LEU A 91 -45.31 11.96 6.72
C LEU A 91 -46.20 11.73 7.95
N GLN A 92 -46.94 10.62 8.00
CA GLN A 92 -47.74 10.26 9.17
C GLN A 92 -46.88 10.05 10.43
N LYS A 93 -45.72 9.39 10.28
CA LYS A 93 -44.75 9.24 11.39
C LYS A 93 -44.21 10.59 11.85
N ASN A 94 -43.86 11.48 10.92
CA ASN A 94 -43.37 12.83 11.24
C ASN A 94 -44.45 13.66 11.95
N CYS A 95 -45.71 13.62 11.49
CA CYS A 95 -46.80 14.30 12.17
C CYS A 95 -47.00 13.78 13.61
N LYS A 96 -46.94 12.46 13.81
CA LYS A 96 -47.04 11.87 15.15
C LYS A 96 -45.90 12.35 16.06
N MET A 97 -44.66 12.30 15.55
CA MET A 97 -43.48 12.75 16.30
C MET A 97 -43.55 14.24 16.63
N ASN A 98 -44.09 15.07 15.73
CA ASN A 98 -44.29 16.49 15.96
C ASN A 98 -45.34 16.74 17.06
N ILE A 99 -46.45 15.98 17.07
CA ILE A 99 -47.44 16.01 18.16
C ILE A 99 -46.78 15.64 19.50
N ASP A 100 -45.98 14.58 19.53
CA ASP A 100 -45.28 14.14 20.75
C ASP A 100 -44.26 15.19 21.25
N LEU A 101 -43.53 15.83 20.32
CA LEU A 101 -42.63 16.95 20.63
C LEU A 101 -43.39 18.16 21.19
N GLN A 102 -44.54 18.51 20.60
CA GLN A 102 -45.36 19.62 21.07
C GLN A 102 -45.90 19.36 22.48
N LYS A 103 -46.27 18.11 22.77
CA LYS A 103 -46.67 17.68 24.11
C LYS A 103 -45.52 17.85 25.11
N SER A 104 -44.33 17.36 24.77
CA SER A 104 -43.14 17.52 25.61
C SER A 104 -42.74 18.99 25.80
N LEU A 105 -42.91 19.83 24.77
CA LEU A 105 -42.66 21.27 24.86
C LEU A 105 -43.63 21.95 25.82
N ASN A 106 -44.91 21.57 25.82
CA ASN A 106 -45.90 22.09 26.76
C ASN A 106 -45.62 21.64 28.20
N GLU A 107 -45.19 20.39 28.40
CA GLU A 107 -44.75 19.90 29.71
C GLU A 107 -43.50 20.66 30.21
N LYS A 108 -42.54 20.95 29.32
CA LYS A 108 -41.37 21.77 29.66
C LYS A 108 -41.72 23.23 29.95
N LYS A 109 -42.69 23.82 29.25
CA LYS A 109 -43.19 25.16 29.56
C LYS A 109 -43.82 25.21 30.94
N ALA A 110 -44.64 24.21 31.31
CA ALA A 110 -45.19 24.12 32.65
C ALA A 110 -44.10 24.02 33.74
N MET A 111 -43.04 23.24 33.49
CA MET A 111 -41.88 23.17 34.39
C MET A 111 -41.09 24.48 34.44
N ALA A 112 -41.00 25.23 33.34
CA ALA A 112 -40.35 26.54 33.31
C ALA A 112 -41.17 27.58 34.10
N ASP A 113 -42.50 27.57 33.97
CA ASP A 113 -43.39 28.43 34.74
C ASP A 113 -43.28 28.13 36.25
N GLU A 114 -43.18 26.87 36.65
CA GLU A 114 -42.89 26.47 38.04
C GLU A 114 -41.49 26.93 38.50
N LEU A 115 -40.47 26.83 37.62
CA LEU A 115 -39.12 27.29 37.90
C LEU A 115 -39.05 28.82 38.08
N ASP A 116 -39.78 29.58 37.27
CA ASP A 116 -39.88 31.04 37.39
C ASP A 116 -40.65 31.44 38.65
N GLN A 117 -41.66 30.67 39.03
CA GLN A 117 -42.38 30.84 40.30
C GLN A 117 -41.47 30.55 41.51
N LEU A 118 -40.57 29.57 41.41
CA LEU A 118 -39.53 29.28 42.41
C LEU A 118 -38.40 30.33 42.40
N ARG A 119 -38.04 30.87 41.23
CA ARG A 119 -37.03 31.92 41.05
C ARG A 119 -37.49 33.25 41.65
N ALA A 120 -38.78 33.57 41.50
CA ALA A 120 -39.42 34.71 42.18
C ALA A 120 -39.40 34.57 43.72
N GLN A 121 -39.38 33.33 44.23
CA GLN A 121 -39.26 33.04 45.66
C GLN A 121 -37.79 33.00 46.15
N SER A 122 -36.81 32.95 45.24
CA SER A 122 -35.38 32.75 45.57
C SER A 122 -34.49 33.97 45.36
N VAL A 123 -35.06 35.19 45.28
CA VAL A 123 -34.28 36.45 45.28
C VAL A 123 -33.57 36.59 46.64
N GLY A 124 -32.40 35.95 46.76
CA GLY A 124 -31.61 35.93 48.00
C GLY A 124 -30.71 34.72 48.26
N ARG A 125 -30.32 33.90 47.26
CA ARG A 125 -29.26 32.88 47.44
C ARG A 125 -28.21 32.89 46.31
N PRO A 126 -26.90 32.86 46.60
CA PRO A 126 -25.86 32.90 45.57
C PRO A 126 -25.73 31.58 44.80
N LEU A 127 -25.49 31.69 43.49
CA LEU A 127 -25.24 30.62 42.51
C LEU A 127 -23.87 29.95 42.74
N GLY A 128 -23.76 29.04 43.71
CA GLY A 128 -22.50 28.40 44.12
C GLY A 128 -21.77 27.50 43.10
N MET A 129 -22.20 27.44 41.83
CA MET A 129 -21.54 26.63 40.78
C MET A 129 -20.68 27.43 39.80
N LEU A 130 -20.94 28.73 39.61
CA LEU A 130 -20.19 29.59 38.67
C LEU A 130 -18.83 30.05 39.23
N GLU A 131 -18.58 29.90 40.52
CA GLU A 131 -17.38 30.47 41.19
C GLU A 131 -16.18 29.50 41.26
N THR A 132 -16.32 28.29 40.73
CA THR A 132 -15.32 27.21 40.92
C THR A 132 -14.45 26.92 39.70
N THR A 133 -14.78 27.46 38.53
CA THR A 133 -14.01 27.29 37.29
C THR A 133 -13.54 28.64 36.75
N GLN A 134 -12.40 28.67 36.06
CA GLN A 134 -11.87 29.91 35.48
C GLN A 134 -12.87 30.56 34.50
N ARG A 135 -13.51 29.77 33.63
CA ARG A 135 -14.59 30.23 32.75
C ARG A 135 -15.75 30.84 33.53
N GLY A 136 -16.21 30.18 34.59
CA GLY A 136 -17.33 30.66 35.40
C GLY A 136 -17.04 32.00 36.08
N ILE A 137 -15.82 32.18 36.60
CA ILE A 137 -15.39 33.44 37.22
C ILE A 137 -15.34 34.57 36.18
N ILE A 138 -14.80 34.32 34.99
CA ILE A 138 -14.76 35.30 33.89
C ILE A 138 -16.19 35.72 33.49
N ILE A 139 -17.09 34.75 33.28
CA ILE A 139 -18.49 35.02 32.94
C ILE A 139 -19.17 35.85 34.05
N SER A 140 -19.00 35.46 35.31
CA SER A 140 -19.60 36.17 36.46
C SER A 140 -19.15 37.63 36.54
N LYS A 141 -17.87 37.91 36.27
CA LYS A 141 -17.32 39.29 36.26
C LYS A 141 -17.82 40.10 35.08
N LEU A 142 -17.89 39.51 33.89
CA LEU A 142 -18.46 40.16 32.70
C LEU A 142 -19.94 40.53 32.90
N LEU A 143 -20.73 39.61 33.47
CA LEU A 143 -22.13 39.85 33.80
C LEU A 143 -22.28 40.94 34.87
N SER A 144 -21.45 40.91 35.93
CA SER A 144 -21.46 41.94 36.98
C SER A 144 -21.14 43.34 36.44
N ARG A 145 -20.23 43.45 35.45
CA ARG A 145 -19.94 44.72 34.76
C ARG A 145 -21.12 45.17 33.91
N SER A 146 -21.79 44.25 33.21
CA SER A 146 -23.01 44.58 32.45
C SER A 146 -24.13 45.07 33.37
N HIS A 147 -24.27 44.52 34.58
CA HIS A 147 -25.21 45.04 35.57
C HIS A 147 -24.82 46.43 36.11
N SER A 148 -23.53 46.71 36.31
CA SER A 148 -23.02 48.04 36.67
C SER A 148 -23.22 49.09 35.56
N LEU A 149 -23.31 48.69 34.30
CA LEU A 149 -23.59 49.57 33.16
C LEU A 149 -25.10 49.64 32.83
N ASN A 150 -25.87 48.61 33.19
CA ASN A 150 -27.31 48.50 32.93
C ASN A 150 -28.17 49.10 34.05
N GLU A 151 -27.61 49.53 35.19
CA GLU A 151 -28.35 50.42 36.11
C GLU A 151 -28.68 51.79 35.48
N ASP A 152 -28.06 52.14 34.35
CA ASP A 152 -28.43 53.31 33.56
C ASP A 152 -29.27 53.01 32.31
N GLN A 153 -29.51 51.74 31.93
CA GLN A 153 -30.32 51.41 30.73
C GLN A 153 -31.07 50.09 30.87
N ASN A 154 -32.32 50.15 31.34
CA ASN A 154 -33.30 49.09 31.09
C ASN A 154 -33.77 49.14 29.63
N ALA A 155 -33.44 48.13 28.82
CA ALA A 155 -34.34 47.57 27.79
C ALA A 155 -33.78 46.27 27.16
N ALA A 156 -34.54 45.19 27.37
CA ALA A 156 -34.77 44.07 26.45
C ALA A 156 -33.72 42.93 26.30
N GLN A 157 -34.21 41.75 26.71
CA GLN A 157 -34.17 40.46 26.02
C GLN A 157 -33.11 39.44 26.47
N GLU A 158 -33.49 38.67 27.50
CA GLU A 158 -32.89 37.37 27.84
C GLU A 158 -33.53 36.26 27.00
N ASP A 159 -32.73 35.53 26.22
CA ASP A 159 -33.08 34.21 25.68
C ASP A 159 -32.43 33.12 26.54
N GLY A 160 -33.27 32.19 27.00
CA GLY A 160 -32.96 31.19 28.02
C GLY A 160 -31.96 30.11 27.59
N VAL A 161 -31.06 29.81 28.54
CA VAL A 161 -30.19 28.63 28.54
C VAL A 161 -31.00 27.41 28.98
N HIS A 162 -31.11 26.41 28.10
CA HIS A 162 -31.53 25.06 28.51
C HIS A 162 -30.32 24.29 29.03
N ASP A 163 -30.47 23.82 30.26
CA ASP A 163 -29.79 22.64 30.81
C ASP A 163 -29.83 21.50 29.79
N SER A 164 -28.66 21.09 29.33
CA SER A 164 -28.47 19.78 28.73
C SER A 164 -27.53 19.00 29.64
N LYS A 165 -28.06 17.91 30.20
CA LYS A 165 -27.27 16.81 30.72
C LYS A 165 -26.26 16.41 29.64
N PHE A 166 -25.00 16.81 29.80
CA PHE A 166 -23.91 16.18 29.08
C PHE A 166 -23.55 14.91 29.83
N GLU A 167 -24.08 13.79 29.33
CA GLU A 167 -23.34 12.53 29.40
C GLU A 167 -22.01 12.77 28.67
N ASN A 168 -20.98 13.11 29.44
CA ASN A 168 -19.61 13.04 28.95
C ASN A 168 -19.26 11.56 28.80
N ALA A 169 -19.33 11.06 27.56
CA ALA A 169 -18.31 10.14 27.12
C ALA A 169 -16.96 10.85 27.38
N ALA A 170 -16.17 10.31 28.30
CA ALA A 170 -14.92 10.91 28.73
C ALA A 170 -14.03 11.23 27.52
N SER A 171 -13.91 12.51 27.15
CA SER A 171 -12.87 12.97 26.24
C SER A 171 -11.65 13.35 27.08
N ASP A 172 -10.50 12.76 26.78
CA ASP A 172 -9.22 13.01 27.48
C ASP A 172 -8.69 14.45 27.35
N VAL A 173 -9.37 15.31 26.60
CA VAL A 173 -9.00 16.71 26.37
C VAL A 173 -9.99 17.63 27.09
N LYS A 174 -9.52 18.35 28.10
CA LYS A 174 -10.31 19.37 28.83
C LYS A 174 -9.78 20.77 28.51
N SER A 175 -10.67 21.75 28.33
CA SER A 175 -10.23 23.14 28.20
C SER A 175 -9.54 23.57 29.50
N PRO A 176 -8.40 24.28 29.46
CA PRO A 176 -7.78 24.86 30.64
C PRO A 176 -8.75 25.72 31.45
N LEU A 177 -9.66 26.43 30.76
CA LEU A 177 -10.65 27.32 31.37
C LEU A 177 -11.79 26.57 32.10
N ASP A 178 -11.99 25.30 31.78
CA ASP A 178 -13.04 24.44 32.36
C ASP A 178 -12.52 23.60 33.54
N SER A 179 -11.26 23.81 33.94
CA SER A 179 -10.68 23.15 35.12
C SER A 179 -11.21 23.77 36.42
N ILE A 180 -11.46 22.92 37.42
CA ILE A 180 -11.87 23.35 38.76
C ILE A 180 -10.63 23.92 39.47
N LEU A 181 -10.76 25.16 39.94
CA LEU A 181 -9.71 25.85 40.69
C LEU A 181 -9.80 25.49 42.18
N SER A 182 -8.66 25.42 42.86
CA SER A 182 -8.61 25.37 44.31
C SER A 182 -9.09 26.69 44.93
N ALA A 183 -9.49 26.68 46.20
CA ALA A 183 -10.00 27.87 46.89
C ALA A 183 -9.00 29.05 46.89
N ASP A 184 -7.69 28.77 46.88
CA ASP A 184 -6.65 29.80 46.83
C ASP A 184 -6.41 30.32 45.41
N GLU A 185 -6.54 29.46 44.39
CA GLU A 185 -6.47 29.86 42.97
C GLU A 185 -7.70 30.70 42.58
N THR A 186 -8.89 30.32 43.03
CA THR A 186 -10.12 31.10 42.85
C THR A 186 -9.97 32.49 43.45
N ARG A 187 -9.48 32.61 44.69
CA ARG A 187 -9.26 33.93 45.33
C ARG A 187 -8.26 34.78 44.55
N ARG A 188 -7.10 34.23 44.19
CA ARG A 188 -6.09 34.96 43.38
C ARG A 188 -6.64 35.43 42.04
N LEU A 189 -7.38 34.57 41.34
CA LEU A 189 -7.96 34.92 40.05
C LEU A 189 -9.05 35.98 40.17
N PHE A 190 -9.81 35.96 41.26
CA PHE A 190 -10.86 36.93 41.53
C PHE A 190 -10.30 38.31 41.95
N ASP A 191 -9.23 38.32 42.75
CA ASP A 191 -8.59 39.53 43.27
C ASP A 191 -7.73 40.23 42.21
N CYS A 192 -7.03 39.48 41.35
CA CYS A 192 -6.18 40.02 40.28
C CYS A 192 -6.90 40.22 38.94
N PHE A 193 -8.22 40.02 38.87
CA PHE A 193 -8.97 40.07 37.61
C PHE A 193 -8.80 41.41 36.87
N GLN A 194 -8.79 42.52 37.62
CA GLN A 194 -8.68 43.87 37.08
C GLN A 194 -7.26 44.18 36.58
N ASP A 195 -6.23 43.53 37.15
CA ASP A 195 -4.83 43.63 36.71
C ASP A 195 -4.54 42.75 35.48
N TRP A 196 -5.31 41.66 35.28
CA TRP A 196 -5.16 40.75 34.14
C TRP A 196 -5.87 41.27 32.89
N PHE A 197 -6.96 42.01 33.10
CA PHE A 197 -7.87 42.48 32.08
C PHE A 197 -8.05 44.00 32.20
N ASP A 198 -7.06 44.78 31.78
CA ASP A 198 -7.26 46.22 31.53
C ASP A 198 -8.48 46.43 30.61
N GLU A 199 -9.17 47.58 30.73
CA GLU A 199 -10.43 47.85 29.99
C GLU A 199 -10.34 47.54 28.48
N GLN A 200 -9.18 47.79 27.87
CA GLN A 200 -8.91 47.52 26.45
C GLN A 200 -8.77 46.02 26.10
N ASN A 201 -8.35 45.17 27.04
CA ASN A 201 -8.22 43.72 26.81
C ASN A 201 -9.57 43.00 26.89
N LEU A 202 -10.54 43.51 27.66
CA LEU A 202 -11.89 42.92 27.74
C LEU A 202 -12.67 43.11 26.43
N ASP A 203 -12.54 44.29 25.81
CA ASP A 203 -13.19 44.61 24.53
C ASP A 203 -12.61 43.78 23.37
N SER A 204 -11.43 43.19 23.54
CA SER A 204 -10.79 42.30 22.56
C SER A 204 -11.32 40.85 22.60
N ILE A 205 -12.11 40.49 23.61
CA ILE A 205 -12.66 39.15 23.79
C ILE A 205 -14.04 39.09 23.15
N THR A 206 -14.18 38.22 22.16
CA THR A 206 -15.46 37.94 21.50
C THR A 206 -15.90 36.51 21.75
N LEU A 207 -17.21 36.25 21.66
CA LEU A 207 -17.74 34.90 21.66
C LEU A 207 -17.94 34.43 20.23
N ARG A 208 -17.31 33.32 19.88
CA ARG A 208 -17.47 32.68 18.57
C ARG A 208 -17.99 31.25 18.75
N ARG A 209 -18.88 30.82 17.86
CA ARG A 209 -19.40 29.45 17.83
C ARG A 209 -18.40 28.51 17.16
N CYS A 210 -18.02 27.43 17.83
CA CYS A 210 -17.22 26.38 17.21
C CYS A 210 -18.03 25.61 16.16
N SER A 211 -17.47 25.38 14.97
CA SER A 211 -18.15 24.62 13.91
C SER A 211 -18.28 23.12 14.19
N VAL A 212 -17.50 22.57 15.13
CA VAL A 212 -17.48 21.13 15.45
C VAL A 212 -18.36 20.81 16.67
N CYS A 213 -18.12 21.44 17.83
CA CYS A 213 -18.94 21.18 19.02
C CYS A 213 -20.15 22.10 19.16
N HIS A 214 -20.28 23.10 18.28
CA HIS A 214 -21.36 24.09 18.29
C HIS A 214 -21.50 24.94 19.57
N GLN A 215 -20.53 24.83 20.49
CA GLN A 215 -20.47 25.63 21.72
C GLN A 215 -19.88 27.02 21.46
N MET A 216 -20.33 28.01 22.23
CA MET A 216 -19.70 29.33 22.29
C MET A 216 -18.39 29.24 23.07
N ARG A 217 -17.34 29.87 22.54
CA ARG A 217 -15.98 29.84 23.08
C ARG A 217 -15.38 31.23 22.97
N PHE A 218 -14.44 31.55 23.86
CA PHE A 218 -13.78 32.85 23.84
C PHE A 218 -12.78 32.91 22.68
N ASP A 219 -12.79 34.02 21.93
CA ASP A 219 -11.91 34.32 20.81
C ASP A 219 -11.29 35.69 21.05
N GLN A 220 -9.96 35.76 21.12
CA GLN A 220 -9.24 36.98 21.47
C GLN A 220 -8.14 37.25 20.45
N SER A 221 -8.24 38.37 19.72
CA SER A 221 -7.24 38.76 18.73
C SER A 221 -6.08 39.53 19.37
N LYS A 222 -4.92 38.87 19.53
CA LYS A 222 -3.61 39.44 19.95
C LYS A 222 -3.63 40.20 21.29
N PRO A 223 -3.28 39.56 22.43
CA PRO A 223 -3.19 40.23 23.72
C PRO A 223 -2.02 41.24 23.76
N GLN A 224 -2.24 42.39 24.42
CA GLN A 224 -1.18 43.38 24.66
C GLN A 224 -0.37 43.09 25.94
N SER A 225 -0.83 42.18 26.82
CA SER A 225 -0.24 41.92 28.14
C SER A 225 0.39 40.54 28.28
N SER A 226 1.21 40.37 29.32
CA SER A 226 1.95 39.16 29.70
C SER A 226 1.11 38.09 30.44
N TYR A 227 -0.22 38.20 30.41
CA TYR A 227 -1.16 37.38 31.22
C TYR A 227 -1.88 36.30 30.38
N PRO A 228 -2.50 35.28 31.01
CA PRO A 228 -2.96 34.09 30.28
C PRO A 228 -4.06 34.42 29.27
N VAL A 229 -3.78 34.06 28.02
CA VAL A 229 -4.64 34.26 26.85
C VAL A 229 -5.92 33.42 26.99
N VAL A 230 -7.09 34.02 26.79
CA VAL A 230 -8.40 33.32 26.84
C VAL A 230 -8.82 32.77 25.47
N ASP A 231 -7.97 32.92 24.46
CA ASP A 231 -8.22 32.50 23.07
C ASP A 231 -8.33 30.97 22.95
N GLU A 232 -9.56 30.49 22.77
CA GLU A 232 -9.87 29.08 22.53
C GLU A 232 -9.91 28.73 21.03
N PHE A 233 -9.52 29.61 20.10
CA PHE A 233 -9.51 29.36 18.64
C PHE A 233 -8.14 29.47 17.97
N SER A 234 -7.13 29.95 18.71
CA SER A 234 -5.70 30.02 18.38
C SER A 234 -5.36 30.10 16.89
N THR A 235 -4.97 31.29 16.45
CA THR A 235 -4.61 31.58 15.06
C THR A 235 -3.25 30.98 14.63
N SER A 236 -2.42 30.54 15.57
CA SER A 236 -1.08 29.98 15.32
C SER A 236 -1.06 28.47 15.05
N LEU A 237 -2.21 27.79 15.13
CA LEU A 237 -2.31 26.36 14.86
C LEU A 237 -2.15 26.05 13.36
N PRO A 238 -1.51 24.91 13.00
CA PRO A 238 -1.46 24.46 11.62
C PRO A 238 -2.87 24.30 11.03
N ARG A 239 -3.14 24.94 9.89
CA ARG A 239 -4.42 24.84 9.18
C ARG A 239 -4.19 24.35 7.75
N PRO A 240 -5.09 23.53 7.20
CA PRO A 240 -4.99 23.12 5.80
C PRO A 240 -5.19 24.30 4.87
N ILE A 241 -4.50 24.28 3.73
CA ILE A 241 -4.71 25.25 2.66
C ILE A 241 -6.17 25.13 2.17
N GLY A 242 -6.92 26.24 2.22
CA GLY A 242 -8.31 26.29 1.77
C GLY A 242 -9.38 26.00 2.83
N CYS A 243 -9.01 25.71 4.09
CA CYS A 243 -9.99 25.57 5.18
C CYS A 243 -9.90 26.75 6.17
N SER A 244 -10.96 27.57 6.22
CA SER A 244 -11.08 28.73 7.11
C SER A 244 -12.08 28.51 8.26
N THR A 245 -12.54 27.28 8.47
CA THR A 245 -13.54 26.92 9.47
C THR A 245 -13.05 27.25 10.90
N SER A 246 -13.91 27.86 11.71
CA SER A 246 -13.59 28.20 13.10
C SER A 246 -13.79 27.01 14.03
N ILE A 247 -12.68 26.42 14.49
CA ILE A 247 -12.67 25.24 15.34
C ILE A 247 -12.00 25.64 16.66
N CYS A 248 -12.63 25.32 17.79
CA CYS A 248 -12.01 25.58 19.08
C CYS A 248 -10.87 24.59 19.34
N LEU A 249 -9.92 24.99 20.19
CA LEU A 249 -8.71 24.27 20.52
C LEU A 249 -9.00 22.85 21.06
N VAL A 250 -10.06 22.70 21.86
CA VAL A 250 -10.53 21.39 22.36
C VAL A 250 -10.91 20.46 21.21
N CYS A 251 -11.71 20.93 20.26
CA CYS A 251 -12.12 20.14 19.10
C CYS A 251 -10.96 19.87 18.15
N TYR A 252 -10.11 20.87 17.93
CA TYR A 252 -8.91 20.73 17.11
C TYR A 252 -8.02 19.63 17.67
N LEU A 253 -7.67 19.72 18.95
CA LEU A 253 -6.80 18.74 19.60
C LEU A 253 -7.46 17.38 19.74
N GLY A 254 -8.77 17.34 20.02
CA GLY A 254 -9.53 16.10 20.02
C GLY A 254 -9.44 15.39 18.67
N SER A 255 -9.45 16.13 17.55
CA SER A 255 -9.23 15.56 16.22
C SER A 255 -7.80 15.07 16.02
N VAL A 256 -6.79 15.85 16.44
CA VAL A 256 -5.38 15.46 16.34
C VAL A 256 -5.10 14.20 17.16
N VAL A 257 -5.54 14.14 18.43
CA VAL A 257 -5.38 12.98 19.31
C VAL A 257 -6.05 11.75 18.72
N LYS A 258 -7.29 11.88 18.21
CA LYS A 258 -7.98 10.79 17.50
C LYS A 258 -7.22 10.33 16.26
N SER A 259 -6.60 11.26 15.53
CA SER A 259 -5.83 10.92 14.34
C SER A 259 -4.56 10.17 14.70
N ILE A 260 -3.84 10.61 15.76
CA ILE A 260 -2.67 9.91 16.30
C ILE A 260 -3.04 8.49 16.75
N GLN A 261 -4.15 8.34 17.49
CA GLN A 261 -4.63 7.03 17.97
C GLN A 261 -4.98 6.07 16.83
N ARG A 262 -5.31 6.57 15.63
CA ARG A 262 -5.61 5.76 14.44
C ARG A 262 -4.42 5.50 13.54
N LEU A 263 -3.26 6.14 13.80
CA LEU A 263 -2.05 5.92 13.02
C LEU A 263 -1.63 4.45 12.97
N PRO A 264 -1.73 3.65 14.06
CA PRO A 264 -1.38 2.22 13.99
C PRO A 264 -2.10 1.45 12.90
N GLU A 265 -3.31 1.85 12.54
CA GLU A 265 -4.09 1.23 11.47
C GLU A 265 -3.94 1.92 10.11
N THR A 266 -3.76 3.25 10.06
CA THR A 266 -3.84 4.04 8.83
C THR A 266 -2.50 4.35 8.19
N TRP A 267 -1.38 4.18 8.89
CA TRP A 267 -0.07 4.65 8.38
C TRP A 267 0.35 4.03 7.03
N TRP A 268 -0.11 2.81 6.74
CA TRP A 268 0.10 2.12 5.46
C TRP A 268 -0.51 2.83 4.25
N GLU A 269 -1.48 3.73 4.46
CA GLU A 269 -2.24 4.44 3.42
C GLU A 269 -1.57 5.76 2.98
N PHE A 270 -0.61 6.27 3.74
CA PHE A 270 0.07 7.53 3.40
C PHE A 270 0.99 7.35 2.20
N LEU A 271 0.90 8.25 1.24
CA LEU A 271 1.82 8.37 0.11
C LEU A 271 2.77 9.54 0.36
N GLY A 272 4.06 9.35 0.07
CA GLY A 272 5.13 10.30 0.38
C GLY A 272 5.82 10.04 1.72
N SER A 273 6.63 11.00 2.18
CA SER A 273 7.51 10.87 3.35
C SER A 273 6.95 11.47 4.65
N THR A 274 5.74 12.06 4.64
CA THR A 274 5.17 12.75 5.81
C THR A 274 3.78 12.25 6.17
N VAL A 275 3.52 12.15 7.48
CA VAL A 275 2.20 11.79 8.01
C VAL A 275 1.24 12.97 7.86
N LEU A 276 0.16 12.74 7.10
CA LEU A 276 -0.86 13.74 6.81
C LEU A 276 -2.11 13.49 7.66
N MET A 277 -2.36 14.33 8.65
CA MET A 277 -3.55 14.21 9.49
C MET A 277 -4.76 14.81 8.78
N PRO A 278 -5.96 14.20 8.87
CA PRO A 278 -7.17 14.78 8.30
C PRO A 278 -7.49 16.14 8.94
N CYS A 279 -8.10 17.04 8.17
CA CYS A 279 -8.48 18.35 8.66
C CYS A 279 -9.36 18.24 9.92
N PRO A 280 -9.04 18.96 11.00
CA PRO A 280 -9.84 18.96 12.23
C PRO A 280 -11.28 19.46 12.09
N CYS A 281 -11.67 20.05 10.95
CA CYS A 281 -13.06 20.44 10.72
C CYS A 281 -13.99 19.24 10.50
N GLY A 282 -13.44 18.08 10.10
CA GLY A 282 -14.18 16.86 9.80
C GLY A 282 -15.09 16.91 8.56
N ALA A 283 -15.20 18.06 7.89
CA ALA A 283 -16.10 18.27 6.75
C ALA A 283 -15.38 18.42 5.41
N CYS A 284 -14.07 18.67 5.40
CA CYS A 284 -13.28 18.78 4.17
C CYS A 284 -12.25 17.67 4.05
N SER A 285 -11.86 17.38 2.81
CA SER A 285 -10.84 16.37 2.47
C SER A 285 -9.41 16.89 2.55
N ALA A 286 -9.18 18.06 3.17
CA ALA A 286 -7.85 18.61 3.30
C ALA A 286 -7.09 17.95 4.45
N HIS A 287 -5.76 18.05 4.43
CA HIS A 287 -4.89 17.47 5.44
C HIS A 287 -3.98 18.54 6.07
N ILE A 288 -3.54 18.27 7.30
CA ILE A 288 -2.51 19.05 7.99
C ILE A 288 -1.26 18.19 8.19
N ALA A 289 -0.10 18.81 8.04
CA ALA A 289 1.18 18.23 8.41
C ALA A 289 1.75 19.01 9.58
N PHE A 290 2.41 18.33 10.51
CA PHE A 290 3.20 18.99 11.55
C PHE A 290 4.65 19.10 11.08
N PRO A 291 5.22 20.31 10.99
CA PRO A 291 6.55 20.52 10.43
C PRO A 291 7.67 19.93 11.31
N ASP A 292 7.45 19.89 12.63
CA ASP A 292 8.41 19.38 13.59
C ASP A 292 7.72 18.80 14.83
N ARG A 293 8.41 17.88 15.50
CA ARG A 293 7.96 17.23 16.75
C ARG A 293 7.63 18.24 17.86
N GLY A 294 8.40 19.33 17.95
CA GLY A 294 8.23 20.36 18.96
C GLY A 294 6.91 21.14 18.83
N THR A 295 6.42 21.32 17.61
CA THR A 295 5.10 21.92 17.36
C THR A 295 3.96 21.04 17.85
N LEU A 296 4.02 19.73 17.62
CA LEU A 296 3.03 18.78 18.13
C LEU A 296 3.12 18.61 19.66
N GLN A 297 4.34 18.57 20.21
CA GLN A 297 4.55 18.47 21.66
C GLN A 297 3.95 19.67 22.40
N ARG A 298 4.27 20.91 21.97
CA ARG A 298 3.70 22.13 22.56
C ARG A 298 2.17 22.13 22.53
N LEU A 299 1.58 21.64 21.44
CA LEU A 299 0.13 21.52 21.30
C LEU A 299 -0.50 20.57 22.34
N LEU A 300 0.11 19.40 22.55
CA LEU A 300 -0.37 18.39 23.49
C LEU A 300 -0.19 18.85 24.96
N GLU A 301 0.94 19.51 25.26
CA GLU A 301 1.26 20.05 26.59
C GLU A 301 0.30 21.19 26.99
N LEU A 302 -0.04 22.10 26.06
CA LEU A 302 -0.94 23.23 26.30
C LEU A 302 -2.31 22.81 26.88
N MET A 303 -2.78 21.63 26.50
CA MET A 303 -4.10 21.13 26.88
C MET A 303 -4.04 20.02 27.95
N LYS A 304 -2.86 19.80 28.55
CA LYS A 304 -2.62 18.78 29.57
C LYS A 304 -3.17 17.40 29.18
N VAL A 305 -2.97 17.01 27.92
CA VAL A 305 -3.43 15.70 27.43
C VAL A 305 -2.70 14.59 28.19
N GLN A 306 -3.47 13.60 28.68
CA GLN A 306 -2.89 12.41 29.33
C GLN A 306 -2.01 11.64 28.35
N ASP A 307 -0.96 10.97 28.81
CA ASP A 307 -0.08 10.12 27.99
C ASP A 307 0.50 10.83 26.75
N THR A 308 0.89 12.11 26.90
CA THR A 308 1.49 12.90 25.82
C THR A 308 2.71 12.20 25.20
N ASP A 309 3.57 11.59 26.01
CA ASP A 309 4.74 10.87 25.53
C ASP A 309 4.39 9.66 24.67
N GLU A 310 3.34 8.92 25.03
CA GLU A 310 2.88 7.78 24.23
C GLU A 310 2.33 8.22 22.88
N LYS A 311 1.53 9.29 22.86
CA LYS A 311 0.99 9.87 21.62
C LYS A 311 2.10 10.38 20.71
N LEU A 312 3.13 11.03 21.27
CA LEU A 312 4.31 11.46 20.51
C LEU A 312 5.08 10.25 19.96
N ARG A 313 5.29 9.19 20.76
CA ARG A 313 5.94 7.96 20.28
C ARG A 313 5.19 7.33 19.11
N ILE A 314 3.86 7.27 19.16
CA ILE A 314 3.04 6.76 18.05
C ILE A 314 3.25 7.59 16.79
N TYR A 315 3.22 8.92 16.92
CA TYR A 315 3.46 9.82 15.79
C TYR A 315 4.86 9.65 15.20
N ASP A 316 5.89 9.67 16.04
CA ASP A 316 7.29 9.52 15.64
C ASP A 316 7.53 8.17 14.93
N THR A 317 6.92 7.09 15.44
CA THR A 317 6.98 5.75 14.82
C THR A 317 6.32 5.75 13.45
N ALA A 318 5.11 6.31 13.30
CA ALA A 318 4.43 6.38 12.01
C ALA A 318 5.22 7.23 11.00
N GLN A 319 5.74 8.39 11.42
CA GLN A 319 6.54 9.27 10.59
C GLN A 319 7.80 8.58 10.08
N HIS A 320 8.47 7.80 10.94
CA HIS A 320 9.62 7.00 10.54
C HIS A 320 9.24 5.91 9.54
N LEU A 321 8.19 5.13 9.81
CA LEU A 321 7.75 4.05 8.92
C LEU A 321 7.33 4.55 7.54
N VAL A 322 6.62 5.68 7.48
CA VAL A 322 6.24 6.32 6.21
C VAL A 322 7.49 6.78 5.44
N SER A 323 8.47 7.36 6.12
CA SER A 323 9.75 7.72 5.51
C SER A 323 10.52 6.51 4.98
N VAL A 324 10.49 5.38 5.69
CA VAL A 324 11.11 4.13 5.21
C VAL A 324 10.40 3.63 3.96
N LEU A 325 9.06 3.64 3.93
CA LEU A 325 8.30 3.24 2.75
C LEU A 325 8.58 4.12 1.52
N ASP A 326 8.81 5.42 1.73
CA ASP A 326 9.15 6.37 0.67
C ASP A 326 10.58 6.19 0.13
N SER A 327 11.48 5.63 0.94
CA SER A 327 12.89 5.40 0.58
C SER A 327 13.15 4.17 -0.30
N PHE A 328 12.16 3.28 -0.46
CA PHE A 328 12.29 2.10 -1.31
C PHE A 328 12.29 2.45 -2.80
N ASP A 329 13.11 1.73 -3.57
CA ASP A 329 13.17 1.84 -5.03
C ASP A 329 12.94 0.45 -5.69
N PRO A 330 11.87 0.26 -6.49
CA PRO A 330 10.77 1.19 -6.72
C PRO A 330 9.88 1.34 -5.47
N GLN A 331 9.20 2.49 -5.34
CA GLN A 331 8.29 2.72 -4.23
C GLN A 331 7.13 1.70 -4.22
N PRO A 332 6.78 1.15 -3.04
CA PRO A 332 5.72 0.16 -2.95
C PRO A 332 4.35 0.79 -3.24
N THR A 333 3.60 0.15 -4.14
CA THR A 333 2.24 0.55 -4.52
C THR A 333 1.28 0.49 -3.33
N LEU A 334 0.14 1.18 -3.42
CA LEU A 334 -0.88 1.12 -2.38
C LEU A 334 -1.37 -0.33 -2.15
N GLU A 335 -1.51 -1.11 -3.22
CA GLU A 335 -1.87 -2.53 -3.13
C GLU A 335 -0.82 -3.34 -2.36
N ALA A 336 0.46 -3.17 -2.70
CA ALA A 336 1.56 -3.83 -1.99
C ALA A 336 1.57 -3.49 -0.49
N ARG A 337 1.35 -2.21 -0.14
CA ARG A 337 1.25 -1.77 1.27
C ARG A 337 0.06 -2.40 1.99
N GLN A 338 -1.08 -2.57 1.33
CA GLN A 338 -2.25 -3.23 1.92
C GLN A 338 -2.05 -4.74 2.12
N VAL A 339 -1.34 -5.41 1.20
CA VAL A 339 -0.94 -6.81 1.41
C VAL A 339 0.05 -6.91 2.57
N ALA A 340 1.05 -6.02 2.64
CA ALA A 340 1.98 -5.94 3.77
C ALA A 340 1.23 -5.77 5.09
N LYS A 341 0.28 -4.82 5.16
CA LYS A 341 -0.55 -4.57 6.35
C LYS A 341 -1.23 -5.84 6.85
N ARG A 342 -1.92 -6.57 5.97
CA ARG A 342 -2.60 -7.83 6.34
C ARG A 342 -1.63 -8.89 6.81
N LEU A 343 -0.50 -9.05 6.12
CA LEU A 343 0.53 -10.02 6.47
C LEU A 343 1.15 -9.72 7.85
N HIS A 344 1.55 -8.47 8.11
CA HIS A 344 2.12 -8.06 9.39
C HIS A 344 1.11 -8.16 10.53
N GLN A 345 -0.17 -7.83 10.28
CA GLN A 345 -1.24 -8.03 11.25
C GLN A 345 -1.41 -9.51 11.59
N HIS A 346 -1.40 -10.40 10.59
CA HIS A 346 -1.53 -11.83 10.82
C HIS A 346 -0.33 -12.41 11.59
N LEU A 347 0.89 -12.03 11.21
CA LEU A 347 2.12 -12.43 11.93
C LEU A 347 2.15 -11.91 13.38
N THR A 348 1.66 -10.69 13.61
CA THR A 348 1.57 -10.10 14.97
C THR A 348 0.51 -10.83 15.80
N SER A 349 -0.65 -11.15 15.21
CA SER A 349 -1.74 -11.84 15.92
C SER A 349 -1.38 -13.27 16.33
N ASN A 350 -0.52 -13.95 15.55
CA ASN A 350 0.02 -15.27 15.88
C ASN A 350 1.28 -15.19 16.76
N GLY A 351 1.70 -13.99 17.19
CA GLY A 351 2.83 -13.83 18.10
C GLY A 351 4.22 -14.05 17.47
N ILE A 352 4.31 -14.26 16.15
CA ILE A 352 5.56 -14.40 15.39
C ILE A 352 6.28 -13.06 15.26
N MET A 353 5.54 -11.95 15.21
CA MET A 353 6.08 -10.59 15.05
C MET A 353 5.73 -9.69 16.23
N LYS A 354 6.65 -8.77 16.60
CA LYS A 354 6.39 -7.70 17.57
C LYS A 354 5.48 -6.63 16.95
N PRO A 355 4.54 -6.05 17.71
CA PRO A 355 3.71 -4.97 17.21
C PRO A 355 4.56 -3.72 16.92
N LEU A 356 4.38 -3.14 15.74
CA LEU A 356 5.11 -1.95 15.26
C LEU A 356 5.12 -0.80 16.27
N PHE A 357 3.96 -0.50 16.86
CA PHE A 357 3.77 0.63 17.77
C PHE A 357 3.97 0.27 19.25
N GLY A 358 4.27 -1.00 19.58
CA GLY A 358 4.50 -1.46 20.95
C GLY A 358 5.96 -1.47 21.38
N LEU A 359 6.89 -0.99 20.54
CA LEU A 359 8.31 -0.94 20.85
C LEU A 359 8.60 0.28 21.73
N THR A 360 9.21 0.06 22.91
CA THR A 360 9.79 1.15 23.70
C THR A 360 10.94 1.76 22.90
N ILE A 361 10.75 2.99 22.42
CA ILE A 361 11.72 3.72 21.62
C ILE A 361 12.94 4.07 22.48
N THR A 362 13.87 3.13 22.63
CA THR A 362 15.26 3.40 22.97
C THR A 362 16.18 3.28 21.76
N GLU A 363 15.68 2.80 20.61
CA GLU A 363 16.51 2.62 19.40
C GLU A 363 15.77 3.00 18.11
N PRO A 364 15.42 4.28 17.89
CA PRO A 364 14.97 4.74 16.58
C PRO A 364 16.11 4.71 15.52
N HIS A 365 17.36 4.49 15.95
CA HIS A 365 18.52 4.37 15.06
C HIS A 365 18.68 2.98 14.41
N THR A 366 18.02 1.93 14.90
CA THR A 366 18.26 0.55 14.39
C THR A 366 17.30 0.07 13.31
N LEU A 367 16.21 0.81 12.99
CA LEU A 367 15.33 0.42 11.88
C LEU A 367 15.87 0.82 10.49
N GLY A 368 16.72 1.85 10.41
CA GLY A 368 17.26 2.39 9.15
C GLY A 368 18.77 2.21 8.98
N GLU A 369 19.55 2.25 10.06
CA GLU A 369 21.01 2.11 10.02
C GLU A 369 21.42 0.70 10.46
N GLY A 370 21.11 -0.29 9.62
CA GLY A 370 21.80 -1.58 9.71
C GLY A 370 23.27 -1.38 9.41
N VAL A 371 24.15 -1.70 10.37
CA VAL A 371 25.57 -1.95 10.12
C VAL A 371 25.64 -3.07 9.08
N PRO A 372 26.42 -2.95 7.99
CA PRO A 372 26.40 -3.88 6.86
C PRO A 372 26.66 -5.36 7.19
N HIS A 373 27.08 -5.69 8.42
CA HIS A 373 27.57 -7.02 8.80
C HIS A 373 26.85 -7.64 10.00
N ASN A 374 25.80 -7.02 10.54
CA ASN A 374 25.02 -7.70 11.57
C ASN A 374 23.94 -8.57 10.89
N VAL A 375 24.19 -9.88 10.79
CA VAL A 375 23.24 -10.90 10.30
C VAL A 375 21.85 -10.73 10.93
N ASN A 376 21.81 -10.19 12.16
CA ASN A 376 20.57 -10.00 12.89
C ASN A 376 19.84 -8.68 12.57
N SER A 377 20.53 -7.66 12.06
CA SER A 377 19.97 -6.34 11.73
C SER A 377 19.69 -6.22 10.24
N ARG A 378 18.85 -7.11 9.71
CA ARG A 378 18.38 -6.97 8.33
C ARG A 378 17.49 -5.74 8.22
N ARG A 379 17.84 -4.86 7.29
CA ARG A 379 17.01 -3.71 6.90
C ARG A 379 15.64 -4.20 6.43
N PRO A 380 14.59 -3.38 6.50
CA PRO A 380 13.32 -3.73 5.87
C PRO A 380 13.54 -3.96 4.36
N GLN A 381 12.91 -5.01 3.82
CA GLN A 381 13.15 -5.49 2.45
C GLN A 381 11.85 -5.48 1.65
N LEU A 382 11.96 -5.36 0.32
CA LEU A 382 10.86 -5.64 -0.60
C LEU A 382 10.86 -7.14 -0.93
N LEU A 383 9.78 -7.81 -0.56
CA LEU A 383 9.54 -9.20 -0.90
C LEU A 383 8.78 -9.29 -2.21
N GLU A 384 9.28 -10.10 -3.13
CA GLU A 384 8.59 -10.41 -4.38
C GLU A 384 7.60 -11.55 -4.13
N LEU A 385 6.32 -11.27 -4.31
CA LEU A 385 5.28 -12.31 -4.39
C LEU A 385 4.91 -12.49 -5.87
N ASN A 386 4.96 -13.72 -6.38
CA ASN A 386 4.52 -13.98 -7.75
C ASN A 386 2.98 -13.94 -7.78
N GLY A 387 2.43 -12.90 -8.40
CA GLY A 387 1.01 -12.84 -8.78
C GLY A 387 0.78 -13.49 -10.15
N THR A 388 -0.49 -13.67 -10.52
CA THR A 388 -0.88 -14.34 -11.76
C THR A 388 -0.52 -13.57 -13.05
N ASP A 389 -0.14 -12.29 -12.97
CA ASP A 389 0.26 -11.48 -14.14
C ASP A 389 1.35 -10.40 -13.87
N GLU A 390 1.61 -9.98 -12.62
CA GLU A 390 2.70 -9.04 -12.26
C GLU A 390 3.35 -9.41 -10.90
N VAL A 391 4.66 -9.17 -10.77
CA VAL A 391 5.43 -9.41 -9.53
C VAL A 391 5.12 -8.29 -8.53
N LEU A 392 4.42 -8.62 -7.45
CA LEU A 392 4.05 -7.65 -6.43
C LEU A 392 5.16 -7.55 -5.37
N ARG A 393 5.77 -6.36 -5.24
CA ARG A 393 6.85 -6.08 -4.29
C ARG A 393 6.33 -5.50 -2.99
N ILE A 394 6.33 -6.29 -1.93
CA ILE A 394 5.67 -5.97 -0.65
C ILE A 394 6.73 -5.64 0.41
N PRO A 395 6.61 -4.49 1.11
CA PRO A 395 7.53 -4.14 2.19
C PRO A 395 7.37 -5.08 3.39
N PHE A 396 8.49 -5.57 3.91
CA PHE A 396 8.54 -6.49 5.04
C PHE A 396 9.60 -6.10 6.08
N PHE A 397 9.16 -5.99 7.33
CA PHE A 397 9.97 -5.54 8.46
C PHE A 397 10.52 -6.74 9.23
N THR A 398 11.56 -7.38 8.70
CA THR A 398 12.18 -8.60 9.29
C THR A 398 12.69 -8.42 10.72
N GLN A 399 13.06 -7.19 11.11
CA GLN A 399 13.51 -6.81 12.45
C GLN A 399 12.43 -6.97 13.53
N LEU A 400 11.16 -7.09 13.14
CA LEU A 400 10.05 -7.27 14.06
C LEU A 400 9.81 -8.75 14.38
N LEU A 401 10.41 -9.70 13.66
CA LEU A 401 10.27 -11.12 13.95
C LEU A 401 10.79 -11.43 15.36
N ARG A 402 10.00 -12.18 16.14
CA ARG A 402 10.35 -12.59 17.51
C ARG A 402 11.31 -13.76 17.46
N ARG A 403 12.59 -13.45 17.37
CA ARG A 403 13.68 -14.43 17.39
C ARG A 403 13.91 -14.99 18.79
N GLU A 404 14.41 -16.21 18.86
CA GLU A 404 14.79 -16.84 20.12
C GLU A 404 15.92 -16.08 20.82
N ARG A 405 16.08 -16.31 22.12
CA ARG A 405 17.15 -15.68 22.93
C ARG A 405 18.48 -16.42 22.86
N SER A 406 18.46 -17.71 22.52
CA SER A 406 19.64 -18.53 22.33
C SER A 406 20.07 -18.46 20.86
N PRO A 407 21.27 -17.93 20.56
CA PRO A 407 21.76 -17.89 19.20
C PRO A 407 22.30 -19.25 18.75
N VAL A 408 22.23 -19.50 17.44
CA VAL A 408 23.00 -20.54 16.76
C VAL A 408 24.28 -19.89 16.23
N GLU A 409 25.44 -20.49 16.48
CA GLU A 409 26.72 -19.98 15.96
C GLU A 409 26.88 -20.36 14.48
N CYS A 410 27.19 -19.38 13.63
CA CYS A 410 27.41 -19.62 12.21
C CYS A 410 28.67 -20.49 11.99
N SER A 411 28.55 -21.66 11.36
CA SER A 411 29.70 -22.54 11.07
C SER A 411 30.73 -21.96 10.09
N ILE A 412 30.37 -20.89 9.36
CA ILE A 412 31.25 -20.24 8.38
C ILE A 412 31.88 -18.95 8.93
N CYS A 413 31.08 -18.02 9.46
CA CYS A 413 31.58 -16.73 9.95
C CYS A 413 31.69 -16.62 11.47
N THR A 414 31.27 -17.64 12.23
CA THR A 414 31.30 -17.68 13.72
C THR A 414 30.44 -16.62 14.42
N GLU A 415 29.64 -15.84 13.67
CA GLU A 415 28.73 -14.85 14.24
C GLU A 415 27.48 -15.53 14.85
N PRO A 416 26.94 -15.01 15.97
CA PRO A 416 25.72 -15.53 16.58
C PRO A 416 24.48 -15.14 15.75
N ILE A 417 23.69 -16.13 15.39
CA ILE A 417 22.45 -15.99 14.61
C ILE A 417 21.25 -16.18 15.52
N TYR A 418 20.43 -15.15 15.68
CA TYR A 418 19.14 -15.25 16.36
C TYR A 418 18.05 -15.49 15.31
N ASP A 419 17.46 -16.68 15.30
CA ASP A 419 16.44 -17.08 14.32
C ASP A 419 15.13 -17.54 15.00
N LEU A 420 14.12 -17.80 14.18
CA LEU A 420 12.92 -18.56 14.55
C LEU A 420 13.27 -20.05 14.52
N ILE A 421 13.04 -20.75 15.63
CA ILE A 421 13.28 -22.18 15.76
C ILE A 421 12.00 -22.86 16.26
N GLY A 422 11.88 -24.16 15.98
CA GLY A 422 10.85 -25.01 16.57
C GLY A 422 9.42 -24.63 16.15
N GLU A 423 8.56 -24.33 17.12
CA GLU A 423 7.13 -24.07 16.90
C GLU A 423 6.89 -22.77 16.11
N ALA A 424 7.67 -21.71 16.37
CA ALA A 424 7.49 -20.43 15.69
C ALA A 424 7.78 -20.51 14.18
N LEU A 425 8.72 -21.38 13.77
CA LEU A 425 9.01 -21.66 12.36
C LEU A 425 7.84 -22.39 11.68
N LYS A 426 7.20 -23.34 12.37
CA LYS A 426 6.01 -24.06 11.87
C LYS A 426 4.78 -23.16 11.79
N GLU A 427 4.62 -22.27 12.76
CA GLU A 427 3.55 -21.27 12.72
C GLU A 427 3.76 -20.28 11.57
N LEU A 428 5.00 -19.84 11.32
CA LEU A 428 5.33 -19.03 10.15
C LEU A 428 4.95 -19.75 8.86
N ASP A 429 5.28 -21.04 8.74
CA ASP A 429 4.91 -21.86 7.59
C ASP A 429 3.38 -21.92 7.37
N THR A 430 2.64 -22.11 8.45
CA THR A 430 1.16 -22.15 8.44
C THR A 430 0.56 -20.80 8.04
N VAL A 431 1.09 -19.70 8.57
CA VAL A 431 0.65 -18.33 8.26
C VAL A 431 0.96 -17.97 6.80
N CYS A 432 2.14 -18.35 6.32
CA CYS A 432 2.60 -18.07 4.98
C CYS A 432 1.97 -18.97 3.92
N SER A 433 1.31 -20.08 4.28
CA SER A 433 0.65 -20.99 3.32
C SER A 433 -0.45 -20.33 2.47
N ASN A 434 -1.01 -19.20 2.93
CA ASN A 434 -1.97 -18.40 2.17
C ASN A 434 -1.30 -17.43 1.15
N TYR A 435 0.03 -17.42 1.10
CA TYR A 435 0.86 -16.58 0.25
C TYR A 435 1.84 -17.49 -0.54
N ASP A 436 2.30 -17.05 -1.70
CA ASP A 436 3.25 -17.80 -2.53
C ASP A 436 4.45 -18.29 -1.68
N GLU A 437 4.85 -19.55 -1.82
CA GLU A 437 5.49 -20.31 -0.73
C GLU A 437 6.99 -20.00 -0.51
N GLU A 438 7.62 -19.20 -1.39
CA GLU A 438 9.08 -19.10 -1.42
C GLU A 438 9.66 -17.93 -0.61
N TRP A 439 8.95 -16.81 -0.50
CA TRP A 439 9.49 -15.59 0.15
C TRP A 439 9.81 -15.80 1.63
N LYS A 440 9.07 -16.69 2.33
CA LYS A 440 9.25 -16.97 3.75
C LYS A 440 10.66 -17.46 4.08
N TRP A 441 11.32 -18.11 3.12
CA TRP A 441 12.69 -18.58 3.27
C TRP A 441 13.73 -17.48 3.11
N LYS A 442 13.40 -16.38 2.43
CA LYS A 442 14.28 -15.20 2.26
C LYS A 442 14.32 -14.31 3.50
N VAL A 443 13.27 -14.33 4.33
CA VAL A 443 13.22 -13.49 5.54
C VAL A 443 13.95 -14.07 6.75
N LEU A 444 14.31 -15.35 6.71
CA LEU A 444 15.00 -16.06 7.79
C LEU A 444 16.52 -15.91 7.67
N PRO A 445 17.24 -15.62 8.77
CA PRO A 445 18.71 -15.59 8.79
C PRO A 445 19.39 -16.91 8.41
N ILE A 446 18.78 -18.07 8.71
CA ILE A 446 19.32 -19.39 8.36
C ILE A 446 18.54 -19.94 7.14
N PRO A 447 19.21 -20.54 6.13
CA PRO A 447 18.57 -21.09 4.94
C PRO A 447 17.91 -22.46 5.21
N HIS A 448 16.85 -22.46 6.03
CA HIS A 448 16.14 -23.68 6.48
C HIS A 448 15.57 -24.54 5.36
N LYS A 449 15.27 -23.98 4.16
CA LYS A 449 14.79 -24.76 3.01
C LYS A 449 15.81 -25.83 2.59
N LEU A 450 17.11 -25.56 2.72
CA LEU A 450 18.16 -26.52 2.41
C LEU A 450 18.13 -27.73 3.35
N GLY A 451 17.76 -27.53 4.61
CA GLY A 451 17.63 -28.58 5.62
C GLY A 451 16.54 -29.61 5.30
N GLN A 452 15.61 -29.31 4.38
CA GLN A 452 14.59 -30.28 3.94
C GLN A 452 15.16 -31.37 3.04
N ARG A 453 16.26 -31.08 2.34
CA ARG A 453 16.93 -31.99 1.39
C ARG A 453 18.32 -32.43 1.85
N CYS A 454 18.87 -31.78 2.87
CA CYS A 454 20.10 -32.20 3.53
C CYS A 454 19.81 -33.17 4.69
N SER A 455 20.71 -34.11 4.95
CA SER A 455 20.62 -35.06 6.09
C SER A 455 21.16 -34.50 7.41
N HIS A 456 21.48 -33.21 7.45
CA HIS A 456 22.07 -32.52 8.59
C HIS A 456 21.34 -31.20 8.84
N ASN A 457 21.54 -30.64 10.04
CA ASN A 457 21.04 -29.31 10.35
C ASN A 457 21.88 -28.23 9.67
N ILE A 458 21.22 -27.16 9.26
CA ILE A 458 21.87 -26.00 8.67
C ILE A 458 22.25 -25.03 9.80
N ASP A 459 23.54 -24.75 9.92
CA ASP A 459 24.12 -23.93 11.00
C ASP A 459 24.94 -22.75 10.47
N TYR A 460 24.75 -22.37 9.21
CA TYR A 460 25.38 -21.20 8.60
C TYR A 460 24.34 -20.16 8.20
N CYS A 461 24.72 -18.87 8.22
CA CYS A 461 23.81 -17.79 7.87
C CYS A 461 23.61 -17.67 6.34
N MET A 462 22.50 -17.04 5.96
CA MET A 462 22.15 -16.77 4.56
C MET A 462 23.21 -15.92 3.85
N GLU A 463 23.81 -14.95 4.54
CA GLU A 463 24.86 -14.09 3.95
C GLU A 463 26.11 -14.90 3.58
N CYS A 464 26.52 -15.85 4.42
CA CYS A 464 27.61 -16.75 4.10
C CYS A 464 27.28 -17.65 2.91
N LEU A 465 26.03 -18.13 2.79
CA LEU A 465 25.59 -18.91 1.63
C LEU A 465 25.59 -18.07 0.34
N GLU A 466 25.06 -16.84 0.39
CA GLU A 466 25.08 -15.90 -0.74
C GLU A 466 26.52 -15.67 -1.24
N ASN A 467 27.43 -15.34 -0.31
CA ASN A 467 28.83 -15.09 -0.62
C ASN A 467 29.53 -16.35 -1.16
N TYR A 468 29.19 -17.54 -0.63
CA TYR A 468 29.71 -18.82 -1.11
C TYR A 468 29.33 -19.07 -2.57
N ILE A 469 28.05 -18.87 -2.93
CA ILE A 469 27.55 -19.06 -4.29
C ILE A 469 28.26 -18.08 -5.24
N GLU A 470 28.32 -16.80 -4.88
CA GLU A 470 28.95 -15.76 -5.68
C GLU A 470 30.44 -16.06 -5.93
N ALA A 471 31.19 -16.36 -4.86
CA ALA A 471 32.61 -16.68 -4.96
C ALA A 471 32.89 -17.92 -5.82
N HIS A 472 32.05 -18.96 -5.72
CA HIS A 472 32.22 -20.17 -6.55
C HIS A 472 32.00 -19.89 -8.04
N LEU A 473 30.99 -19.09 -8.37
CA LEU A 473 30.70 -18.72 -9.75
C LEU A 473 31.81 -17.82 -10.33
N ASP A 474 32.33 -16.90 -9.55
CA ASP A 474 33.41 -16.01 -10.00
C ASP A 474 34.76 -16.75 -10.13
N GLN A 475 35.06 -17.71 -9.24
CA GLN A 475 36.32 -18.46 -9.28
C GLN A 475 36.36 -19.52 -10.39
N HIS A 476 35.26 -20.24 -10.60
CA HIS A 476 35.22 -21.39 -11.51
C HIS A 476 34.47 -21.13 -12.81
N GLY A 477 33.87 -19.95 -12.98
CA GLY A 477 33.09 -19.58 -14.15
C GLY A 477 31.99 -20.61 -14.44
N ARG A 478 31.87 -21.05 -15.70
CA ARG A 478 30.85 -22.02 -16.14
C ARG A 478 30.94 -23.35 -15.40
N ALA A 479 32.15 -23.84 -15.12
CA ALA A 479 32.34 -25.10 -14.38
C ALA A 479 31.85 -25.00 -12.92
N GLY A 480 31.76 -23.77 -12.37
CA GLY A 480 31.24 -23.51 -11.04
C GLY A 480 29.79 -23.96 -10.84
N CYS A 481 28.96 -23.95 -11.89
CA CYS A 481 27.55 -24.34 -11.81
C CYS A 481 27.34 -25.81 -11.38
N HIS A 482 28.33 -26.68 -11.64
CA HIS A 482 28.30 -28.08 -11.22
C HIS A 482 28.94 -28.33 -9.85
N LEU A 483 29.77 -27.39 -9.39
CA LEU A 483 30.54 -27.50 -8.15
C LEU A 483 29.85 -26.88 -6.94
N LEU A 484 28.74 -26.15 -7.15
CA LEU A 484 27.92 -25.59 -6.06
C LEU A 484 27.32 -26.71 -5.21
N THR A 485 27.90 -26.91 -4.03
CA THR A 485 27.49 -27.92 -3.06
C THR A 485 27.10 -27.26 -1.74
N CYS A 486 26.43 -28.01 -0.86
CA CYS A 486 26.11 -27.56 0.49
C CYS A 486 27.41 -27.23 1.24
N PRO A 487 27.55 -26.02 1.82
CA PRO A 487 28.75 -25.60 2.54
C PRO A 487 29.09 -26.43 3.80
N SER A 488 28.18 -27.27 4.30
CA SER A 488 28.46 -28.13 5.44
C SER A 488 29.47 -29.22 5.09
N LEU A 489 30.49 -29.37 5.96
CA LEU A 489 31.67 -30.25 5.74
C LEU A 489 31.35 -31.66 5.25
N ASP A 490 30.31 -32.30 5.78
CA ASP A 490 30.02 -33.72 5.52
C ASP A 490 28.82 -33.95 4.57
N CYS A 491 28.29 -32.90 3.93
CA CYS A 491 27.10 -33.02 3.10
C CYS A 491 27.43 -33.39 1.64
N GLY A 492 28.25 -32.57 0.98
CA GLY A 492 28.60 -32.74 -0.44
C GLY A 492 27.43 -32.70 -1.43
N ARG A 493 26.19 -32.45 -0.97
CA ARG A 493 25.00 -32.40 -1.82
C ARG A 493 25.06 -31.19 -2.75
N ARG A 494 24.78 -31.39 -4.03
CA ARG A 494 24.66 -30.29 -5.00
C ARG A 494 23.42 -29.44 -4.72
N LEU A 495 23.57 -28.11 -4.84
CA LEU A 495 22.45 -27.17 -4.79
C LEU A 495 21.66 -27.25 -6.09
N GLU A 496 20.33 -27.32 -5.98
CA GLU A 496 19.42 -27.32 -7.13
C GLU A 496 19.14 -25.91 -7.66
N TYR A 497 18.61 -25.81 -8.88
CA TYR A 497 18.35 -24.53 -9.53
C TYR A 497 17.39 -23.63 -8.71
N ASP A 498 16.34 -24.21 -8.12
CA ASP A 498 15.38 -23.50 -7.27
C ASP A 498 16.02 -22.98 -5.97
N GLU A 499 16.94 -23.75 -5.39
CA GLU A 499 17.70 -23.37 -4.20
C GLU A 499 18.67 -22.22 -4.51
N VAL A 500 19.39 -22.29 -5.63
CA VAL A 500 20.28 -21.21 -6.08
C VAL A 500 19.47 -19.97 -6.43
N LYS A 501 18.33 -20.10 -7.12
CA LYS A 501 17.41 -18.99 -7.40
C LYS A 501 16.90 -18.30 -6.13
N LEU A 502 16.66 -19.08 -5.09
CA LEU A 502 16.13 -18.57 -3.83
C LEU A 502 17.17 -17.83 -3.00
N TYR A 503 18.40 -18.35 -2.95
CA TYR A 503 19.43 -17.86 -2.02
C TYR A 503 20.54 -17.03 -2.66
N ALA A 504 20.71 -17.06 -3.99
CA ALA A 504 21.70 -16.22 -4.64
C ALA A 504 21.23 -14.76 -4.74
N ARG A 505 22.19 -13.82 -4.70
CA ARG A 505 21.93 -12.43 -5.07
C ARG A 505 21.53 -12.33 -6.53
N GLN A 506 20.76 -11.30 -6.87
CA GLN A 506 20.22 -11.12 -8.22
C GLN A 506 21.30 -11.21 -9.31
N GLU A 507 22.44 -10.55 -9.11
CA GLU A 507 23.56 -10.55 -10.07
C GLU A 507 24.22 -11.93 -10.20
N ALA A 508 24.46 -12.61 -9.07
CA ALA A 508 25.02 -13.96 -9.05
C ALA A 508 24.08 -14.98 -9.68
N PHE A 509 22.77 -14.87 -9.44
CA PHE A 509 21.77 -15.72 -10.08
C PHE A 509 21.71 -15.51 -11.59
N SER A 510 21.76 -14.25 -12.06
CA SER A 510 21.82 -13.96 -13.50
C SER A 510 23.05 -14.59 -14.15
N LYS A 511 24.24 -14.48 -13.53
CA LYS A 511 25.44 -15.20 -14.02
C LYS A 511 25.23 -16.71 -14.05
N TYR A 512 24.66 -17.28 -12.99
CA TYR A 512 24.38 -18.72 -12.90
C TYR A 512 23.44 -19.21 -14.01
N ASP A 513 22.34 -18.49 -14.24
CA ASP A 513 21.35 -18.81 -15.28
C ASP A 513 21.96 -18.70 -16.68
N ASP A 514 22.77 -17.67 -16.93
CA ASP A 514 23.50 -17.50 -18.17
C ASP A 514 24.52 -18.62 -18.38
N TYR A 515 25.29 -18.98 -17.36
CA TYR A 515 26.25 -20.09 -17.46
C TYR A 515 25.57 -21.43 -17.78
N LEU A 516 24.43 -21.73 -17.16
CA LEU A 516 23.66 -22.94 -17.46
C LEU A 516 23.13 -22.94 -18.90
N LYS A 517 22.66 -21.79 -19.41
CA LYS A 517 22.24 -21.65 -20.81
C LYS A 517 23.39 -21.87 -21.78
N LEU A 518 24.55 -21.24 -21.52
CA LEU A 518 25.74 -21.38 -22.33
C LEU A 518 26.27 -22.82 -22.33
N GLU A 519 26.19 -23.50 -21.19
CA GLU A 519 26.53 -24.92 -21.06
C GLU A 519 25.57 -25.82 -21.84
N ALA A 520 24.26 -25.60 -21.73
CA ALA A 520 23.27 -26.33 -22.52
C ALA A 520 23.50 -26.17 -24.03
N LEU A 521 23.84 -24.96 -24.49
CA LEU A 521 24.22 -24.70 -25.88
C LEU A 521 25.52 -25.41 -26.26
N SER A 522 26.54 -25.36 -25.38
CA SER A 522 27.84 -25.99 -25.62
C SER A 522 27.76 -27.51 -25.77
N ASN A 523 26.77 -28.14 -25.12
CA ASN A 523 26.52 -29.58 -25.20
C ASN A 523 25.78 -29.99 -26.49
N LEU A 524 25.29 -29.06 -27.29
CA LEU A 524 24.68 -29.38 -28.58
C LEU A 524 25.77 -29.82 -29.57
N PRO A 525 25.63 -30.97 -30.23
CA PRO A 525 26.65 -31.49 -31.14
C PRO A 525 26.92 -30.57 -32.34
N SER A 526 25.91 -29.80 -32.76
CA SER A 526 25.98 -28.81 -33.85
C SER A 526 26.51 -27.44 -33.43
N PHE A 527 26.71 -27.15 -32.14
CA PHE A 527 27.09 -25.82 -31.66
C PHE A 527 28.60 -25.67 -31.51
N ARG A 528 29.16 -24.51 -31.88
CA ARG A 528 30.57 -24.17 -31.65
C ARG A 528 30.74 -22.73 -31.17
N TRP A 529 31.66 -22.53 -30.23
CA TRP A 529 32.15 -21.21 -29.81
C TRP A 529 33.20 -20.70 -30.80
N CYS A 530 33.21 -19.39 -31.04
CA CYS A 530 34.33 -18.73 -31.71
C CYS A 530 35.61 -18.85 -30.87
N LEU A 531 36.75 -19.05 -31.53
CA LEU A 531 38.07 -19.23 -30.90
C LEU A 531 38.93 -17.94 -30.97
N ALA A 532 38.39 -16.86 -31.54
CA ALA A 532 39.10 -15.58 -31.58
C ALA A 532 39.15 -14.96 -30.17
N GLU A 533 40.30 -14.42 -29.77
CA GLU A 533 40.60 -13.94 -28.41
C GLU A 533 39.61 -12.87 -27.88
N ASN A 534 38.90 -12.16 -28.76
CA ASN A 534 37.94 -11.11 -28.42
C ASN A 534 36.53 -11.34 -29.01
N CYS A 535 36.16 -12.57 -29.34
CA CYS A 535 34.84 -12.89 -29.85
C CYS A 535 34.16 -13.93 -28.96
N SER A 536 33.08 -13.53 -28.29
CA SER A 536 32.26 -14.40 -27.43
C SER A 536 31.06 -15.00 -28.18
N TYR A 537 31.01 -14.87 -29.50
CA TYR A 537 29.93 -15.41 -30.33
C TYR A 537 30.01 -16.94 -30.41
N GLY A 538 28.84 -17.56 -30.44
CA GLY A 538 28.70 -18.99 -30.66
C GLY A 538 27.52 -19.25 -31.57
N GLN A 539 27.63 -20.28 -32.41
CA GLN A 539 26.70 -20.50 -33.52
C GLN A 539 26.39 -21.99 -33.70
N ILE A 540 25.19 -22.28 -34.19
CA ILE A 540 24.69 -23.62 -34.46
C ILE A 540 24.89 -23.92 -35.95
N HIS A 541 25.47 -25.07 -36.26
CA HIS A 541 25.71 -25.56 -37.60
C HIS A 541 24.80 -26.77 -37.89
N ASP A 542 23.62 -26.52 -38.46
CA ASP A 542 22.60 -27.57 -38.70
C ASP A 542 22.90 -28.46 -39.92
N LEU A 543 23.68 -27.98 -40.88
CA LEU A 543 24.06 -28.68 -42.11
C LEU A 543 25.57 -28.57 -42.32
N ILE A 544 26.33 -29.52 -41.77
CA ILE A 544 27.78 -29.55 -41.92
C ILE A 544 28.11 -30.25 -43.23
N GLU A 545 28.15 -29.50 -44.34
CA GLU A 545 28.63 -30.00 -45.63
C GLU A 545 30.17 -30.01 -45.70
N SER A 546 30.81 -29.18 -44.88
CA SER A 546 32.26 -29.05 -44.76
C SER A 546 32.64 -28.80 -43.31
N ASN A 547 33.77 -29.35 -42.86
CA ASN A 547 34.33 -29.07 -41.54
C ASN A 547 34.94 -27.66 -41.42
N HIS A 548 34.91 -26.87 -42.50
CA HIS A 548 35.28 -25.46 -42.48
C HIS A 548 34.10 -24.60 -42.05
N VAL A 549 34.25 -23.90 -40.92
CA VAL A 549 33.24 -22.97 -40.40
C VAL A 549 33.85 -21.60 -40.15
N SER A 550 33.08 -20.53 -40.40
CA SER A 550 33.46 -19.15 -40.14
C SER A 550 32.52 -18.54 -39.11
N CYS A 551 33.05 -17.79 -38.15
CA CYS A 551 32.23 -17.03 -37.20
C CYS A 551 31.44 -15.94 -37.94
N GLU A 552 30.12 -15.89 -37.77
CA GLU A 552 29.25 -14.88 -38.41
C GLU A 552 29.52 -13.44 -37.91
N GLU A 553 30.03 -13.28 -36.69
CA GLU A 553 30.30 -11.96 -36.10
C GLU A 553 31.64 -11.39 -36.53
N CYS A 554 32.72 -12.17 -36.42
CA CYS A 554 34.09 -11.68 -36.62
C CYS A 554 34.82 -12.27 -37.85
N GLY A 555 34.20 -13.23 -38.55
CA GLY A 555 34.77 -13.88 -39.73
C GLY A 555 35.92 -14.86 -39.43
N TYR A 556 36.19 -15.18 -38.16
CA TYR A 556 37.27 -16.11 -37.80
C TYR A 556 36.99 -17.52 -38.33
N GLU A 557 37.94 -18.09 -39.07
CA GLU A 557 37.84 -19.41 -39.69
C GLU A 557 38.38 -20.52 -38.77
N MET A 558 37.62 -21.60 -38.68
CA MET A 558 37.82 -22.68 -37.71
C MET A 558 37.45 -24.05 -38.27
N CYS A 559 38.07 -25.08 -37.72
CA CYS A 559 37.68 -26.46 -37.99
C CYS A 559 36.58 -26.91 -37.01
N PHE A 560 35.43 -27.32 -37.53
CA PHE A 560 34.28 -27.78 -36.75
C PHE A 560 34.59 -29.05 -35.93
N GLN A 561 35.38 -29.97 -36.50
CA GLN A 561 35.73 -31.25 -35.88
C GLN A 561 36.80 -31.08 -34.78
N HIS A 562 37.92 -30.41 -35.10
CA HIS A 562 39.08 -30.30 -34.22
C HIS A 562 39.00 -29.14 -33.22
N GLN A 563 38.09 -28.19 -33.43
CA GLN A 563 37.95 -26.99 -32.60
C GLN A 563 39.27 -26.22 -32.46
N VAL A 564 39.97 -26.06 -33.59
CA VAL A 564 41.19 -25.25 -33.73
C VAL A 564 41.03 -24.26 -34.87
N LYS A 565 41.97 -23.32 -35.00
CA LYS A 565 42.10 -22.46 -36.18
C LYS A 565 42.08 -23.31 -37.45
N TRP A 566 41.38 -22.84 -38.49
CA TRP A 566 41.29 -23.56 -39.75
C TRP A 566 42.67 -23.95 -40.30
N HIS A 567 42.84 -25.23 -40.62
CA HIS A 567 44.06 -25.79 -41.16
C HIS A 567 44.00 -25.74 -42.69
N VAL A 568 44.44 -24.59 -43.23
CA VAL A 568 44.45 -24.33 -44.67
C VAL A 568 45.24 -25.43 -45.42
N ASP A 569 44.68 -25.92 -46.52
CA ASP A 569 45.25 -26.95 -47.41
C ASP A 569 45.41 -28.36 -46.82
N LEU A 570 44.82 -28.63 -45.64
CA LEU A 570 44.81 -29.96 -45.03
C LEU A 570 43.37 -30.47 -44.87
N THR A 571 43.16 -31.76 -45.14
CA THR A 571 41.97 -32.45 -44.66
C THR A 571 42.10 -32.73 -43.16
N CYS A 572 40.98 -33.00 -42.48
CA CYS A 572 41.03 -33.35 -41.06
C CYS A 572 41.93 -34.58 -40.80
N GLU A 573 41.87 -35.60 -41.66
CA GLU A 573 42.71 -36.80 -41.55
C GLU A 573 44.21 -36.49 -41.69
N GLU A 574 44.58 -35.59 -42.61
CA GLU A 574 45.97 -35.16 -42.78
C GLU A 574 46.46 -34.32 -41.60
N PHE A 575 45.59 -33.48 -41.04
CA PHE A 575 45.88 -32.70 -39.84
C PHE A 575 46.13 -33.59 -38.61
N ASP A 576 45.30 -34.62 -38.41
CA ASP A 576 45.47 -35.61 -37.33
C ASP A 576 46.79 -36.37 -37.49
N SER A 577 47.06 -36.85 -38.71
CA SER A 577 48.31 -37.52 -39.04
C SER A 577 49.53 -36.62 -38.78
N MET A 578 49.43 -35.32 -39.08
CA MET A 578 50.47 -34.35 -38.77
C MET A 578 50.65 -34.09 -37.28
N GLN A 579 49.59 -34.08 -36.47
CA GLN A 579 49.72 -33.94 -35.01
C GLN A 579 50.40 -35.17 -34.37
N GLU A 580 50.02 -36.37 -34.79
CA GLU A 580 50.57 -37.61 -34.23
C GLU A 580 51.99 -37.92 -34.76
N ASN A 581 52.18 -37.77 -36.07
CA ASN A 581 53.39 -38.19 -36.77
C ASN A 581 54.33 -37.03 -37.13
N GLY A 582 53.99 -35.79 -36.78
CA GLY A 582 54.73 -34.62 -37.21
C GLY A 582 54.66 -34.41 -38.73
N ASP A 583 55.26 -33.33 -39.22
CA ASP A 583 55.33 -33.08 -40.67
C ASP A 583 56.18 -34.18 -41.35
N PRO A 584 55.64 -34.92 -42.34
CA PRO A 584 56.35 -35.99 -43.04
C PRO A 584 57.68 -35.54 -43.67
N ARG A 585 57.81 -34.24 -44.03
CA ARG A 585 59.05 -33.66 -44.58
C ARG A 585 60.19 -33.61 -43.57
N PHE A 586 59.89 -33.71 -42.28
CA PHE A 586 60.87 -33.75 -41.20
C PHE A 586 60.90 -35.12 -40.50
N SER A 587 60.31 -36.15 -41.11
CA SER A 587 60.34 -37.54 -40.58
C SER A 587 61.76 -38.03 -40.36
N GLU A 588 62.67 -37.85 -41.33
CA GLU A 588 64.09 -38.20 -41.20
C GLU A 588 64.79 -37.42 -40.07
N THR A 589 64.48 -36.13 -39.92
CA THR A 589 65.00 -35.29 -38.84
C THR A 589 64.49 -35.77 -37.47
N ARG A 590 63.22 -36.15 -37.38
CA ARG A 590 62.59 -36.67 -36.15
C ARG A 590 63.16 -38.03 -35.77
N ASP A 591 63.34 -38.93 -36.74
CA ASP A 591 63.94 -40.24 -36.53
C ASP A 591 65.40 -40.10 -36.10
N TRP A 592 66.15 -39.16 -36.69
CA TRP A 592 67.50 -38.86 -36.27
C TRP A 592 67.55 -38.31 -34.83
N VAL A 593 66.66 -37.37 -34.47
CA VAL A 593 66.58 -36.82 -33.10
C VAL A 593 66.25 -37.93 -32.10
N ASN A 594 65.27 -38.78 -32.39
CA ASN A 594 64.88 -39.90 -31.51
C ASN A 594 65.98 -40.95 -31.36
N ALA A 595 66.74 -41.22 -32.43
CA ALA A 595 67.83 -42.21 -32.40
C ALA A 595 69.11 -41.68 -31.73
N ASN A 596 69.39 -40.38 -31.83
CA ASN A 596 70.68 -39.79 -31.45
C ASN A 596 70.62 -38.88 -30.21
N THR A 597 69.43 -38.55 -29.71
CA THR A 597 69.25 -37.69 -28.55
C THR A 597 68.40 -38.36 -27.47
N LYS A 598 68.55 -37.92 -26.22
CA LYS A 598 67.67 -38.27 -25.11
C LYS A 598 67.24 -37.02 -24.36
N GLN A 599 66.02 -37.00 -23.84
CA GLN A 599 65.52 -35.91 -23.02
C GLN A 599 66.25 -35.85 -21.68
N CYS A 600 66.68 -34.65 -21.28
CA CYS A 600 67.14 -34.40 -19.93
C CYS A 600 65.98 -34.60 -18.95
N PRO A 601 66.13 -35.40 -17.88
CA PRO A 601 65.05 -35.70 -16.94
C PRO A 601 64.58 -34.49 -16.13
N SER A 602 65.38 -33.41 -16.05
CA SER A 602 65.04 -32.22 -15.26
C SER A 602 64.38 -31.09 -16.07
N CYS A 603 64.68 -30.96 -17.38
CA CYS A 603 64.18 -29.84 -18.20
C CYS A 603 63.52 -30.28 -19.51
N GLY A 604 63.56 -31.57 -19.87
CA GLY A 604 62.93 -32.11 -21.07
C GLY A 604 63.65 -31.82 -22.39
N VAL A 605 64.74 -31.06 -22.39
CA VAL A 605 65.49 -30.73 -23.62
C VAL A 605 66.22 -31.96 -24.16
N ASN A 606 66.07 -32.22 -25.47
CA ASN A 606 66.75 -33.29 -26.18
C ASN A 606 68.26 -33.01 -26.26
N THR A 607 69.07 -33.88 -25.66
CA THR A 607 70.53 -33.76 -25.62
C THR A 607 71.18 -34.91 -26.38
N GLN A 608 72.09 -34.58 -27.30
CA GLN A 608 72.87 -35.56 -28.04
C GLN A 608 74.00 -36.12 -27.15
N LYS A 609 74.20 -37.44 -27.15
CA LYS A 609 75.28 -38.07 -26.39
C LYS A 609 76.63 -37.89 -27.11
N GLY A 610 77.61 -37.28 -26.45
CA GLY A 610 78.99 -37.21 -26.93
C GLY A 610 79.74 -38.55 -26.83
N PRO A 611 80.84 -38.75 -27.58
CA PRO A 611 81.61 -39.98 -27.50
C PRO A 611 82.40 -40.08 -26.18
N GLY A 612 82.25 -41.21 -25.48
CA GLY A 612 83.22 -41.64 -24.45
C GLY A 612 82.87 -41.40 -22.97
N CYS A 613 81.74 -40.76 -22.62
CA CYS A 613 81.32 -40.60 -21.22
C CYS A 613 79.80 -40.74 -21.03
N PHE A 614 79.38 -41.32 -19.89
CA PHE A 614 77.96 -41.44 -19.50
C PHE A 614 77.48 -40.29 -18.61
N HIS A 615 78.39 -39.44 -18.13
CA HIS A 615 78.07 -38.25 -17.36
C HIS A 615 77.75 -37.10 -18.32
N MET A 616 76.47 -36.74 -18.41
CA MET A 616 75.98 -35.63 -19.22
C MET A 616 75.64 -34.44 -18.32
N THR A 617 76.03 -33.24 -18.72
CA THR A 617 75.65 -31.99 -18.04
C THR A 617 74.66 -31.26 -18.92
N CYS A 618 73.51 -30.85 -18.36
CA CYS A 618 72.53 -30.06 -19.07
C CYS A 618 73.00 -28.60 -19.15
N GLU A 619 73.11 -28.05 -20.36
CA GLU A 619 73.36 -26.61 -20.55
C GLU A 619 72.02 -25.85 -20.52
N PRO A 620 71.94 -24.68 -19.86
CA PRO A 620 70.76 -23.83 -19.92
C PRO A 620 70.57 -23.29 -21.34
N PRO A 621 69.33 -23.13 -21.84
CA PRO A 621 69.09 -22.53 -23.15
C PRO A 621 69.60 -21.07 -23.18
N HIS A 622 70.25 -20.70 -24.29
CA HIS A 622 70.69 -19.33 -24.59
C HIS A 622 69.55 -18.44 -25.10
#